data_AF-A0A382MX20-F1
#
_entry.id   AF-A0A382MX20-F1
#
_cell.length_a   1.000
_cell.length_b   1.000
_cell.length_c   1.000
_cell.angle_alpha   90.00
_cell.angle_beta   90.00
_cell.angle_gamma   90.00
#
_symmetry.space_group_name_H-M   'P 1'
#
loop_
_entity.id
_entity.type
_entity.pdbx_description
1 polymer ?
#
loop_
_entity_poly.entity_id
_entity_poly.type
_entity_poly.pdbx_seq_one_letter_code
_entity_poly.pdbx_strand_id
1 'polypeptide(L)' 'MKVCVVGSGGREHSICYKLKQSLEIKKLICIPG' A
#
# COMPACT_ATOMS: atom_id res chain seq x y z
N MET A 1 0.67 8.28 -9.36
CA MET A 1 0.59 6.84 -9.70
C MET A 1 -0.49 6.12 -8.88
N LYS A 2 -0.96 4.96 -9.35
CA LYS A 2 -1.85 4.06 -8.61
C LYS A 2 -1.04 2.82 -8.20
N VAL A 3 -1.12 2.42 -6.93
CA VAL A 3 -0.33 1.33 -6.36
C VAL A 3 -1.25 0.29 -5.72
N CYS A 4 -0.94 -0.98 -5.95
CA CYS A 4 -1.63 -2.12 -5.37
C CYS A 4 -0.63 -2.98 -4.59
N VAL A 5 -0.93 -3.27 -3.33
CA VAL A 5 -0.17 -4.18 -2.46
C VAL A 5 -1.00 -5.44 -2.27
N VAL A 6 -0.39 -6.62 -2.37
CA VAL A 6 -1.06 -7.91 -2.19
C VAL A 6 -0.53 -8.59 -0.94
N GLY A 7 -1.45 -9.05 -0.10
CA GLY A 7 -1.18 -9.74 1.16
C GLY A 7 -1.94 -9.12 2.33
N SER A 8 -1.95 -9.84 3.45
CA SER A 8 -2.80 -9.56 4.63
C SER A 8 -2.01 -9.48 5.94
N GLY A 9 -0.67 -9.51 5.87
CA GLY A 9 0.21 -9.50 7.03
C GLY A 9 0.64 -8.11 7.49
N GLY A 10 1.36 -8.08 8.62
CA GLY A 10 1.91 -6.83 9.17
C GLY A 10 2.96 -6.17 8.28
N ARG A 11 3.64 -6.96 7.44
CA ARG A 11 4.62 -6.47 6.45
C ARG A 11 3.93 -5.58 5.42
N GLU A 12 2.83 -6.06 4.85
CA GLU A 12 2.06 -5.34 3.84
C GLU A 12 1.45 -4.07 4.44
N HIS A 13 1.00 -4.13 5.69
CA HIS A 13 0.52 -2.95 6.42
C HIS A 13 1.62 -1.88 6.56
N SER A 14 2.83 -2.29 6.93
CA SER A 14 3.98 -1.37 7.09
C SER A 14 4.40 -0.74 5.76
N ILE A 15 4.37 -1.52 4.68
CA ILE A 15 4.61 -1.03 3.30
C ILE A 15 3.52 -0.02 2.91
N CYS A 16 2.24 -0.34 3.13
CA CYS A 16 1.14 0.59 2.86
C CYS A 16 1.27 1.89 3.67
N TYR A 17 1.67 1.79 4.93
CA TYR A 17 1.89 2.96 5.79
C TYR A 17 2.96 3.89 5.21
N LYS A 18 4.09 3.34 4.76
CA LYS A 18 5.15 4.15 4.17
C LYS A 18 4.76 4.73 2.81
N LEU A 19 4.11 3.94 1.96
CA LEU A 19 3.62 4.38 0.65
C LEU A 19 2.60 5.51 0.76
N LYS A 20 1.71 5.47 1.76
CA LYS A 20 0.70 6.52 1.99
C LYS A 20 1.30 7.92 2.22
N GLN A 21 2.58 8.03 2.56
CA GLN A 21 3.27 9.31 2.78
C GLN A 21 3.70 10.00 1.47
N SER A 22 3.70 9.30 0.33
CA SER A 22 4.13 9.88 -0.95
C SER A 22 3.05 10.75 -1.59
N LEU A 23 3.40 11.98 -1.97
CA LEU A 23 2.53 12.92 -2.70
C LEU A 23 2.26 12.47 -4.15
N GLU A 24 3.09 11.56 -4.69
CA GLU A 24 2.93 11.06 -6.05
C GLU A 24 1.85 9.99 -6.13
N ILE A 25 1.48 9.35 -5.02
CA ILE A 25 0.51 8.26 -4.97
C ILE A 25 -0.92 8.81 -4.87
N LYS A 26 -1.69 8.64 -5.95
CA LYS A 26 -3.08 9.09 -6.04
C LYS A 26 -4.07 8.06 -5.49
N LYS A 27 -3.71 6.78 -5.52
CA LYS A 27 -4.53 5.68 -5.01
C LYS A 27 -3.65 4.54 -4.56
N LEU A 28 -3.85 4.09 -3.33
CA LEU A 28 -3.21 2.92 -2.74
C LEU A 28 -4.29 1.91 -2.36
N ILE A 29 -4.16 0.68 -2.84
CA ILE A 29 -5.09 -0.42 -2.55
C ILE A 29 -4.29 -1.57 -1.95
N CYS A 30 -4.79 -2.15 -0.86
CA CYS A 30 -4.25 -3.38 -0.31
C CYS A 30 -5.30 -4.48 -0.54
N ILE A 31 -4.92 -5.55 -1.23
CA ILE A 31 -5.79 -6.68 -1.53
C ILE A 31 -5.28 -7.87 -0.71
N PRO A 32 -6.13 -8.56 0.08
CA PRO A 32 -5.71 -9.76 0.78
C PRO A 32 -5.23 -10.81 -0.25
N GLY A 33 -4.12 -11.46 0.08
CA GLY A 33 -3.68 -12.68 -0.60
C GLY A 33 -4.31 -13.89 0.07
#